data_AF-A0A2A3VIK0-F1
#
_entry.id   AF-A0A2A3VIK0-F1
#
_cell.length_a   1.000
_cell.length_b   1.000
_cell.length_c   1.000
_cell.angle_alpha   90.00
_cell.angle_beta   90.00
_cell.angle_gamma   90.00
#
_symmetry.space_group_name_H-M   'P 1'
#
loop_
_entity.id
_entity.type
_entity.pdbx_description
1 polymer ?
#
loop_
_entity_poly.entity_id
_entity_poly.type
_entity_poly.pdbx_seq_one_letter_code
_entity_poly.pdbx_strand_id
1 'polypeptide(L)'
;MAFSFFKKFRASSSDKAFDKATPFVDLRSRLFDIGGVLMHRDETHARFALTKGWSVEVTFERYDPDFSISLLNHDSGERYAMWILMQVFERLLNKRYGPATIQNQVEFLKNEGPLLFGNPAFYAAAYQARVTYVPPLPIRQN
;
A
#
# COMPACT_ATOMS: atom_id res chain seq x y z
N MET A 1 -22.07 -1.86 41.69
CA MET A 1 -22.74 -1.18 40.57
C MET A 1 -22.30 0.28 40.55
N ALA A 2 -21.98 0.78 39.35
CA ALA A 2 -21.98 2.18 38.87
C ALA A 2 -20.67 2.54 38.15
N PHE A 3 -20.75 2.48 36.82
CA PHE A 3 -19.81 3.01 35.84
C PHE A 3 -19.87 4.54 35.78
N SER A 4 -18.75 5.21 35.50
CA SER A 4 -18.68 6.35 34.56
C SER A 4 -17.24 6.88 34.41
N PHE A 5 -16.63 6.69 33.23
CA PHE A 5 -16.53 7.66 32.12
C PHE A 5 -15.39 8.68 32.30
N PHE A 6 -14.22 8.35 31.73
CA PHE A 6 -13.09 9.27 31.57
C PHE A 6 -13.48 10.45 30.67
N LYS A 7 -13.41 11.66 31.24
CA LYS A 7 -13.53 12.95 30.56
C LYS A 7 -12.26 13.23 29.73
N LYS A 8 -12.46 13.39 28.42
CA LYS A 8 -11.87 14.40 27.53
C LYS A 8 -10.40 14.78 27.80
N PHE A 9 -9.48 14.11 27.10
CA PHE A 9 -8.21 14.73 26.69
C PHE A 9 -8.52 15.72 25.55
N ARG A 10 -8.56 17.01 25.87
CA ARG A 10 -8.41 18.09 24.88
C ARG A 10 -6.95 18.53 24.94
N ALA A 11 -6.09 17.82 24.22
CA ALA A 11 -4.76 18.33 23.91
C ALA A 11 -4.95 19.53 22.98
N SER A 12 -4.69 20.71 23.53
CA SER A 12 -4.49 21.93 22.77
C SER A 12 -3.19 21.77 21.98
N SER A 13 -3.28 21.64 20.68
CA SER A 13 -2.14 21.76 19.76
C SER A 13 -2.46 22.84 18.74
N SER A 14 -2.24 24.10 19.13
CA SER A 14 -1.88 25.14 18.16
C SER A 14 -0.38 25.03 17.88
N ASP A 15 -0.02 25.38 16.65
CA ASP A 15 1.32 25.78 16.23
C ASP A 15 2.42 24.73 16.25
N LYS A 16 2.21 23.67 15.46
CA LYS A 16 3.20 23.33 14.44
C LYS A 16 2.46 23.00 13.15
N ALA A 17 2.44 23.95 12.22
CA ALA A 17 2.29 23.66 10.81
C ALA A 17 3.44 22.71 10.41
N PHE A 18 3.23 21.42 10.65
CA PHE A 18 3.95 20.41 9.93
C PHE A 18 3.53 20.60 8.49
N ASP A 19 4.50 20.95 7.66
CA ASP A 19 4.46 20.94 6.21
C ASP A 19 4.29 19.47 5.74
N LYS A 20 3.21 18.82 6.18
CA LYS A 20 2.79 17.50 5.77
C LYS A 20 2.28 17.67 4.36
N ALA A 21 3.17 17.51 3.39
CA ALA A 21 2.76 17.00 2.10
C ALA A 21 1.74 15.89 2.37
N THR A 22 0.49 16.10 1.93
CA THR A 22 -0.54 15.07 2.10
C THR A 22 0.00 13.76 1.52
N PRO A 23 -0.34 12.58 2.06
CA PRO A 23 0.14 11.30 1.55
C PRO A 23 0.06 11.17 0.02
N PHE A 24 -0.94 11.82 -0.58
CA PHE A 24 -1.07 12.02 -2.03
C PHE A 24 0.08 12.81 -2.69
N VAL A 25 0.52 13.93 -2.13
CA VAL A 25 1.61 14.76 -2.69
C VAL A 25 2.94 14.02 -2.65
N ASP A 26 3.24 13.34 -1.54
CA ASP A 26 4.47 12.53 -1.41
C ASP A 26 4.46 11.35 -2.39
N LEU A 27 3.34 10.63 -2.46
CA LEU A 27 3.18 9.52 -3.40
C LEU A 27 3.22 9.98 -4.86
N ARG A 28 2.55 11.09 -5.19
CA ARG A 28 2.60 11.68 -6.53
C ARG A 28 4.05 11.99 -6.91
N SER A 29 4.78 12.74 -6.08
CA SER A 29 6.18 13.10 -6.37
C SER A 29 7.01 11.85 -6.68
N ARG A 30 6.90 10.82 -5.82
CA ARG A 30 7.68 9.58 -5.94
C ARG A 30 7.26 8.71 -7.13
N LEU A 31 5.98 8.67 -7.47
CA LEU A 31 5.49 7.94 -8.66
C LEU A 31 5.92 8.66 -9.94
N PHE A 32 5.94 9.99 -9.97
CA PHE A 32 6.50 10.76 -11.08
C PHE A 32 7.98 10.42 -11.31
N ASP A 33 8.76 10.23 -10.25
CA ASP A 33 10.19 9.87 -10.34
C ASP A 33 10.45 8.52 -11.02
N ILE A 34 9.46 7.62 -11.04
CA ILE A 34 9.53 6.32 -11.72
C ILE A 34 8.77 6.30 -13.06
N GLY A 35 8.40 7.47 -13.58
CA GLY A 35 7.71 7.63 -14.86
C GLY A 35 6.18 7.50 -14.79
N GLY A 36 5.61 7.52 -13.58
CA GLY A 36 4.17 7.42 -13.36
C GLY A 36 3.40 8.64 -13.89
N VAL A 37 2.35 8.41 -14.68
CA VAL A 37 1.48 9.45 -15.23
C VAL A 37 0.13 9.43 -14.52
N LEU A 38 -0.25 10.54 -13.88
CA LEU A 38 -1.56 10.66 -13.23
C LEU A 38 -2.67 10.57 -14.29
N MET A 39 -3.54 9.56 -14.16
CA MET A 39 -4.67 9.35 -15.07
C MET A 39 -5.98 9.90 -14.51
N HIS A 40 -6.23 9.63 -13.23
CA HIS A 40 -7.48 10.00 -12.56
C HIS A 40 -7.20 10.33 -11.10
N ARG A 41 -7.95 11.29 -10.56
CA ARG A 41 -7.94 11.62 -9.14
C ARG A 41 -9.33 12.09 -8.72
N ASP A 42 -9.79 11.55 -7.60
CA ASP A 42 -10.91 12.08 -6.83
C ASP A 42 -10.49 12.35 -5.37
N GLU A 43 -11.45 12.61 -4.49
CA GLU A 43 -11.21 12.93 -3.08
C GLU A 43 -10.60 11.78 -2.27
N THR A 44 -10.82 10.54 -2.70
CA THR A 44 -10.46 9.32 -1.96
C THR A 44 -9.60 8.36 -2.77
N HIS A 45 -9.39 8.62 -4.06
CA HIS A 45 -8.75 7.69 -4.97
C HIS A 45 -7.87 8.42 -5.99
N ALA A 46 -6.75 7.79 -6.34
CA ALA A 46 -5.89 8.24 -7.43
C ALA A 46 -5.35 7.05 -8.22
N ARG A 47 -5.28 7.19 -9.54
CA ARG A 47 -4.72 6.20 -10.45
C ARG A 47 -3.59 6.80 -11.28
N PHE A 48 -2.46 6.09 -11.32
CA PHE A 48 -1.26 6.46 -12.07
C PHE A 48 -0.91 5.33 -13.05
N ALA A 49 -0.74 5.63 -14.33
CA ALA A 49 -0.17 4.67 -15.27
C ALA A 49 1.34 4.56 -15.02
N LEU A 50 1.89 3.33 -15.00
CA LEU A 50 3.33 3.09 -14.83
C LEU A 50 4.01 2.70 -16.14
N THR A 51 3.71 1.49 -16.62
CA THR A 51 4.24 0.91 -17.85
C THR A 51 3.08 0.33 -18.65
N LYS A 52 3.32 -0.08 -19.89
CA LYS A 52 2.27 -0.64 -20.76
C LYS A 52 1.58 -1.81 -20.04
N GLY A 53 0.27 -1.70 -19.85
CA GLY A 53 -0.55 -2.73 -19.19
C GLY A 53 -0.63 -2.63 -17.66
N TRP A 54 0.04 -1.67 -17.01
CA TRP A 54 0.03 -1.57 -15.54
C TRP A 54 -0.28 -0.17 -15.02
N SER A 55 -1.10 -0.11 -13.96
CA SER A 55 -1.34 1.12 -13.19
C SER A 55 -1.23 0.89 -11.69
N VAL A 56 -0.90 1.96 -10.98
CA VAL A 56 -0.97 2.05 -9.52
C VAL A 56 -2.25 2.75 -9.13
N GLU A 57 -3.00 2.14 -8.24
CA GLU A 57 -4.20 2.66 -7.62
C GLU A 57 -3.94 2.94 -6.16
N VAL A 58 -4.41 4.09 -5.70
CA VAL A 58 -4.21 4.57 -4.35
C VAL A 58 -5.58 4.91 -3.81
N THR A 59 -5.92 4.33 -2.67
CA THR A 59 -7.17 4.65 -1.97
C THR A 59 -6.82 5.24 -0.62
N PHE A 60 -7.41 6.39 -0.30
CA PHE A 60 -7.28 7.09 0.96
C PHE A 60 -8.60 6.94 1.72
N GLU A 61 -8.53 6.48 2.97
CA GLU A 61 -9.72 6.53 3.82
C GLU A 61 -10.02 7.98 4.22
N ARG A 62 -11.30 8.37 4.16
CA ARG A 62 -11.74 9.77 4.31
C ARG A 62 -11.54 10.31 5.74
N TYR A 63 -11.29 9.44 6.72
CA TYR A 63 -11.27 9.78 8.15
C TYR A 63 -10.10 9.18 8.97
N ASP A 64 -9.25 8.34 8.38
CA ASP A 64 -8.05 7.79 9.01
C ASP A 64 -6.84 7.98 8.08
N PRO A 65 -5.59 7.97 8.59
CA PRO A 65 -4.40 8.08 7.75
C PRO A 65 -4.11 6.80 6.96
N ASP A 66 -5.05 5.84 6.95
CA ASP A 66 -4.93 4.58 6.26
C ASP A 66 -5.09 4.79 4.75
N PHE A 67 -4.02 4.46 4.05
CA PHE A 67 -3.97 4.44 2.60
C PHE A 67 -3.65 3.02 2.14
N SER A 68 -4.19 2.64 1.00
CA SER A 68 -3.86 1.37 0.34
C SER A 68 -3.30 1.67 -1.04
N ILE A 69 -2.17 1.04 -1.37
CA ILE A 69 -1.57 1.07 -2.70
C ILE A 69 -1.76 -0.30 -3.33
N SER A 70 -2.36 -0.32 -4.52
CA SER A 70 -2.60 -1.52 -5.30
C SER A 70 -2.03 -1.35 -6.71
N LEU A 71 -1.64 -2.45 -7.32
CA LEU A 71 -1.28 -2.54 -8.74
C LEU A 71 -2.42 -3.19 -9.50
N LEU A 72 -2.77 -2.62 -10.64
CA LEU A 72 -3.75 -3.17 -11.56
C LEU A 72 -3.03 -3.59 -12.85
N ASN A 73 -3.15 -4.86 -13.19
CA ASN A 73 -2.79 -5.38 -14.49
C ASN A 73 -4.00 -5.24 -15.42
N HIS A 74 -3.87 -4.42 -16.47
CA HIS A 74 -4.94 -4.18 -17.44
C HIS A 74 -5.16 -5.34 -18.41
N ASP A 75 -4.16 -6.21 -18.59
CA ASP A 75 -4.25 -7.36 -19.49
C ASP A 75 -5.05 -8.51 -18.84
N SER A 76 -4.83 -8.76 -17.53
CA SER A 76 -5.54 -9.80 -16.78
C SER A 76 -6.73 -9.28 -15.97
N GLY A 77 -6.82 -7.98 -15.72
CA GLY A 77 -7.81 -7.37 -14.82
C GLY A 77 -7.52 -7.62 -13.33
N GLU A 78 -6.39 -8.24 -13.00
CA GLU A 78 -6.06 -8.59 -11.63
C GLU A 78 -5.52 -7.39 -10.85
N ARG A 79 -5.90 -7.34 -9.57
CA ARG A 79 -5.46 -6.33 -8.62
C ARG A 79 -4.58 -6.96 -7.54
N TYR A 80 -3.41 -6.37 -7.34
CA TYR A 80 -2.43 -6.82 -6.38
C TYR A 80 -2.19 -5.74 -5.31
N ALA A 81 -2.37 -6.07 -4.04
CA ALA A 81 -1.99 -5.19 -2.95
C ALA A 81 -0.46 -5.11 -2.83
N MET A 82 0.09 -3.90 -2.88
CA MET A 82 1.53 -3.69 -2.95
C MET A 82 2.28 -4.23 -1.72
N TRP A 83 1.72 -4.02 -0.53
CA TRP A 83 2.32 -4.54 0.71
C TRP A 83 2.37 -6.07 0.76
N ILE A 84 1.41 -6.76 0.12
CA ILE A 84 1.43 -8.23 -0.01
C ILE A 84 2.53 -8.65 -0.99
N LEU A 85 2.66 -7.96 -2.12
CA LEU A 85 3.72 -8.21 -3.08
C LEU A 85 5.11 -8.03 -2.47
N MET A 86 5.30 -6.98 -1.67
CA MET A 86 6.53 -6.81 -0.88
C MET A 86 6.81 -8.05 -0.03
N GLN A 87 5.86 -8.51 0.80
CA GLN A 87 6.04 -9.71 1.64
C GLN A 87 6.34 -10.98 0.83
N VAL A 88 5.74 -11.13 -0.35
CA VAL A 88 6.00 -12.25 -1.25
C VAL A 88 7.44 -12.18 -1.76
N PHE A 89 7.89 -11.02 -2.23
CA PHE A 89 9.25 -10.84 -2.73
C PHE A 89 10.30 -10.93 -1.63
N GLU A 90 9.99 -10.49 -0.40
CA GLU A 90 10.89 -10.69 0.75
C GLU A 90 11.18 -12.17 0.97
N ARG A 91 10.17 -13.03 0.83
CA ARG A 91 10.32 -14.49 0.95
C ARG A 91 11.02 -15.10 -0.26
N LEU A 92 10.62 -14.72 -1.47
CA LEU A 92 11.14 -15.31 -2.70
C LEU A 92 12.61 -14.92 -2.98
N LEU A 93 12.97 -13.67 -2.70
CA LEU A 93 14.30 -13.11 -2.96
C LEU A 93 15.19 -13.04 -1.71
N ASN A 94 14.67 -13.47 -0.55
CA ASN A 94 15.33 -13.35 0.75
C ASN A 94 15.85 -11.92 1.03
N LYS A 95 15.02 -10.92 0.71
CA LYS A 95 15.27 -9.48 0.95
C LYS A 95 14.35 -8.96 2.05
N ARG A 96 14.65 -7.79 2.61
CA ARG A 96 13.75 -7.07 3.53
C ARG A 96 13.54 -5.65 3.02
N TYR A 97 12.29 -5.30 2.69
CA TYR A 97 11.91 -3.96 2.26
C TYR A 97 11.38 -3.10 3.44
N GLY A 98 11.04 -3.73 4.56
CA GLY A 98 10.63 -3.04 5.79
C GLY A 98 9.13 -2.76 5.85
N PRO A 99 8.69 -1.81 6.70
CA PRO A 99 7.26 -1.50 6.86
C PRO A 99 6.65 -0.98 5.56
N ALA A 100 5.35 -1.21 5.35
CA ALA A 100 4.61 -0.80 4.15
C ALA A 100 4.32 0.72 4.10
N THR A 101 5.35 1.56 4.25
CA THR A 101 5.25 3.00 4.05
C THR A 101 5.12 3.32 2.55
N ILE A 102 4.66 4.52 2.20
CA ILE A 102 4.63 5.00 0.80
C ILE A 102 6.03 4.90 0.18
N GLN A 103 7.04 5.39 0.89
CA GLN A 103 8.43 5.36 0.45
C GLN A 103 8.89 3.94 0.11
N ASN A 104 8.72 2.99 1.03
CA ASN A 104 9.20 1.62 0.83
C ASN A 104 8.44 0.91 -0.28
N GLN A 105 7.15 1.19 -0.44
CA GLN A 105 6.32 0.64 -1.52
C GLN A 105 6.74 1.17 -2.90
N VAL A 106 7.09 2.46 -3.02
CA VAL A 106 7.62 3.01 -4.27
C VAL A 106 9.04 2.52 -4.54
N GLU A 107 9.87 2.39 -3.51
CA GLU A 107 11.23 1.89 -3.66
C GLU A 107 11.25 0.40 -4.07
N PHE A 108 10.32 -0.39 -3.54
CA PHE A 108 10.03 -1.75 -4.02
C PHE A 108 9.69 -1.75 -5.51
N LEU A 109 8.77 -0.89 -5.96
CA LEU A 109 8.42 -0.77 -7.38
C LEU A 109 9.61 -0.39 -8.25
N LYS A 110 10.44 0.54 -7.79
CA LYS A 110 11.61 1.00 -8.54
C LYS A 110 12.64 -0.11 -8.74
N ASN A 111 12.86 -0.92 -7.70
CA ASN A 111 13.88 -1.95 -7.70
C ASN A 111 13.41 -3.26 -8.35
N GLU A 112 12.18 -3.68 -8.05
CA GLU A 112 11.65 -5.00 -8.45
C GLU A 112 10.64 -4.92 -9.60
N GLY A 113 10.28 -3.70 -10.05
CA GLY A 113 9.36 -3.46 -11.16
C GLY A 113 9.65 -4.27 -12.42
N PRO A 114 10.91 -4.38 -12.91
CA PRO A 114 11.22 -5.20 -14.08
C PRO A 114 10.83 -6.67 -13.92
N LEU A 115 11.05 -7.25 -12.74
CA LEU A 115 10.66 -8.65 -12.46
C LEU A 115 9.15 -8.77 -12.27
N LEU A 116 8.55 -7.78 -11.58
CA LEU A 116 7.13 -7.74 -11.28
C LEU A 116 6.26 -7.61 -12.54
N PHE A 117 6.66 -6.77 -13.49
CA PHE A 117 5.92 -6.56 -14.74
C PHE A 117 6.33 -7.56 -15.82
N GLY A 118 7.59 -8.01 -15.83
CA GLY A 118 8.12 -8.91 -16.85
C GLY A 118 7.76 -10.38 -16.67
N ASN A 119 7.49 -10.83 -15.43
CA ASN A 119 7.17 -12.24 -15.15
C ASN A 119 6.11 -12.40 -14.05
N PRO A 120 4.82 -12.15 -14.34
CA PRO A 120 3.74 -12.33 -13.36
C PRO A 120 3.65 -13.75 -12.77
N ALA A 121 3.96 -14.77 -13.58
CA ALA A 121 3.91 -16.17 -13.15
C ALA A 121 4.89 -16.49 -12.02
N PHE A 122 5.99 -15.73 -11.87
CA PHE A 122 6.97 -15.91 -10.80
C PHE A 122 6.38 -15.75 -9.40
N TYR A 123 5.51 -14.75 -9.20
CA TYR A 123 4.97 -14.40 -7.88
C TYR A 123 3.47 -14.68 -7.71
N ALA A 124 2.73 -14.94 -8.79
CA ALA A 124 1.27 -15.10 -8.75
C ALA A 124 0.80 -16.19 -7.77
N ALA A 125 1.41 -17.38 -7.81
CA ALA A 125 1.05 -18.48 -6.91
C ALA A 125 1.35 -18.15 -5.44
N ALA A 126 2.51 -17.54 -5.17
CA ALA A 126 2.90 -17.13 -3.82
C ALA A 126 2.00 -16.00 -3.29
N TYR A 127 1.58 -15.08 -4.17
CA TYR A 127 0.61 -14.04 -3.85
C TYR A 127 -0.76 -14.64 -3.49
N GLN A 128 -1.30 -15.54 -4.32
CA GLN A 128 -2.57 -16.22 -4.03
C GLN A 128 -2.53 -17.00 -2.71
N ALA A 129 -1.44 -17.73 -2.45
CA ALA A 129 -1.25 -18.43 -1.18
C ALA A 129 -1.25 -17.45 0.00
N ARG A 130 -0.66 -16.26 -0.15
CA ARG A 130 -0.60 -15.25 0.91
C ARG A 130 -1.95 -14.60 1.21
N VAL A 131 -2.75 -14.34 0.17
CA VAL A 131 -4.11 -13.77 0.30
C VAL A 131 -5.10 -14.78 0.87
N THR A 132 -4.97 -16.06 0.51
CA THR A 132 -5.87 -17.14 0.95
C THR A 132 -5.53 -17.64 2.37
N TYR A 133 -4.31 -17.35 2.86
CA TYR A 133 -3.88 -17.80 4.18
C TYR A 133 -4.69 -17.12 5.31
N VAL A 134 -5.66 -17.87 5.84
CA VAL A 134 -6.31 -17.56 7.11
C VAL A 134 -5.45 -18.16 8.22
N PRO A 135 -4.85 -17.37 9.12
CA PRO A 135 -4.11 -17.92 10.24
C PRO A 135 -5.05 -18.80 11.09
N PRO A 136 -4.60 -19.98 11.54
CA PRO A 136 -5.43 -20.81 12.42
C PRO A 136 -5.78 -20.02 13.67
N LEU A 137 -7.07 -20.01 14.04
CA LEU A 137 -7.54 -19.38 15.27
C LEU A 137 -6.74 -19.98 16.45
N PRO A 138 -6.26 -19.15 17.39
CA PRO A 138 -5.58 -19.67 18.57
C PRO A 138 -6.56 -20.60 19.31
N ILE A 139 -6.17 -21.87 19.43
CA ILE A 139 -6.88 -22.84 20.26
C ILE A 139 -6.84 -22.28 21.67
N ARG A 140 -7.99 -21.80 22.18
CA ARG A 140 -8.12 -21.48 23.59
C ARG A 140 -7.93 -22.80 24.34
N GLN A 141 -6.77 -22.97 24.96
CA GLN A 141 -6.59 -23.99 25.99
C GLN A 141 -7.47 -23.56 27.17
N ASN A 142 -8.56 -24.31 27.38
CA ASN A 142 -9.39 -24.21 28.58
C ASN A 142 -8.67 -24.87 29.76
#